data_AF-X1DJS6-F1
#
_entry.id   AF-X1DJS6-F1
#
_cell.length_a   1.000
_cell.length_b   1.000
_cell.length_c   1.000
_cell.angle_alpha   90.00
_cell.angle_beta   90.00
_cell.angle_gamma   90.00
#
_symmetry.space_group_name_H-M   'P 1'
#
loop_
_entity.id
_entity.type
_entity.pdbx_description
1 polymer ?
#
loop_
_entity_poly.entity_id
_entity_poly.type
_entity_poly.pdbx_seq_one_letter_code
_entity_poly.pdbx_strand_id
1 'polypeptide(L)'
;ISSHGEIADELEKLGLPVTTIDTFDRATPYNLTTRFFAARRALVERFSNRPPAAAITLMPHVWSPMLAPPIRKLGTKYLTVIHDAVPHPGDSTAWMTRWLTSDAKQADLVITLSRAVAERIIGKRLAEPGRVLPLFHPDLVFGDNPADRKLPGDRALRILFFGRIMAYKGLPLLVDAVELLQQRGLPIQLGVAGSGELGPESERLENLGADVMNQWIGDNEIGGILARYDAMACSHIEASQSGVACAAFGDAMPVIAMPVGGIAEQV
;
A
#
# COMPACT_ATOMS: atom_id res chain seq x y z
N ILE A 1 7.92 -1.91 16.94
CA ILE A 1 8.15 -2.24 15.52
C ILE A 1 8.85 -3.59 15.40
N SER A 2 8.72 -4.27 14.27
CA SER A 2 9.52 -5.47 14.00
C SER A 2 11.00 -5.09 13.91
N SER A 3 11.90 -5.82 14.56
CA SER A 3 13.35 -5.63 14.38
C SER A 3 13.86 -6.06 13.00
N HIS A 4 13.02 -6.74 12.20
CA HIS A 4 13.30 -7.19 10.84
C HIS A 4 12.62 -6.32 9.78
N GLY A 5 12.03 -5.19 10.17
CA GLY A 5 11.37 -4.27 9.24
C GLY A 5 12.35 -3.29 8.61
N GLU A 6 12.25 -3.06 7.30
CA GLU A 6 13.13 -2.15 6.54
C GLU A 6 13.06 -0.69 7.05
N ILE A 7 11.92 -0.29 7.64
CA ILE A 7 11.69 1.07 8.16
C ILE A 7 12.20 1.28 9.60
N ALA A 8 12.84 0.29 10.22
CA ALA A 8 13.23 0.40 11.63
C ALA A 8 14.20 1.57 11.87
N ASP A 9 15.22 1.68 11.02
CA ASP A 9 16.24 2.73 11.10
C ASP A 9 15.65 4.13 10.82
N GLU A 10 14.62 4.23 9.98
CA GLU A 10 13.95 5.49 9.68
C GLU A 10 13.11 5.99 10.85
N LEU A 11 12.41 5.09 11.53
CA LEU A 11 11.59 5.44 12.69
C LEU A 11 12.44 5.93 13.86
N GLU A 12 13.67 5.43 14.02
CA GLU A 12 14.61 5.92 15.03
C GLU A 12 15.01 7.38 14.76
N LYS A 13 15.13 7.78 13.49
CA LYS A 13 15.47 9.17 13.10
C LYS A 13 14.37 10.17 13.44
N LEU A 14 13.12 9.73 13.66
CA LEU A 14 12.00 10.60 14.05
C LEU A 14 12.12 11.15 15.48
N GLY A 15 13.11 10.71 16.27
CA GLY A 15 13.28 11.13 17.67
C GLY A 15 12.16 10.66 18.60
N LEU A 16 11.32 9.73 18.12
CA LEU A 16 10.26 9.11 18.92
C LEU A 16 10.84 7.95 19.75
N PRO A 17 10.28 7.65 20.93
CA PRO A 17 10.65 6.45 21.68
C PRO A 17 10.31 5.17 20.90
N VAL A 18 11.27 4.65 20.15
CA VAL A 18 11.13 3.41 19.38
C VAL A 18 11.44 2.21 20.25
N THR A 19 10.69 1.13 20.04
CA THR A 19 11.05 -0.16 20.61
C THR A 19 10.82 -1.24 19.57
N THR A 20 11.87 -2.01 19.36
CA THR A 20 11.88 -3.15 18.47
C THR A 20 11.42 -4.39 19.23
N ILE A 21 10.65 -5.23 18.55
CA ILE A 21 10.23 -6.55 19.01
C ILE A 21 10.79 -7.53 17.99
N ASP A 22 11.51 -8.52 18.49
CA ASP A 22 12.04 -9.58 17.65
C ASP A 22 10.90 -10.49 17.18
N THR A 23 10.62 -10.41 15.88
CA THR A 23 9.56 -11.17 15.21
C THR A 23 10.19 -12.30 14.40
N PHE A 24 10.19 -12.23 13.08
CA PHE A 24 10.77 -13.23 12.20
C PHE A 24 11.15 -12.57 10.87
N ASP A 25 12.18 -13.11 10.24
CA ASP A 25 12.64 -12.80 8.88
C ASP A 25 11.77 -13.50 7.82
N ARG A 26 11.23 -14.69 8.15
CA ARG A 26 10.35 -15.48 7.28
C ARG A 26 9.16 -16.04 8.05
N ALA A 27 7.97 -15.89 7.50
CA ALA A 27 6.70 -16.36 8.07
C ALA A 27 6.49 -17.87 7.89
N THR A 28 7.35 -18.70 8.49
CA THR A 28 7.16 -20.16 8.57
C THR A 28 6.33 -20.53 9.80
N PRO A 29 5.57 -21.65 9.83
CA PRO A 29 4.81 -22.06 11.02
C PRO A 29 5.65 -22.15 12.30
N TYR A 30 6.91 -22.56 12.16
CA TYR A 30 7.87 -22.59 13.26
C TYR A 30 8.20 -21.17 13.75
N ASN A 31 8.61 -20.26 12.85
CA ASN A 31 8.97 -18.89 13.21
C ASN A 31 7.80 -18.07 13.76
N LEU A 32 6.59 -18.34 13.28
CA LEU A 32 5.37 -17.68 13.75
C LEU A 32 5.06 -17.96 15.22
N THR A 33 5.52 -19.08 15.76
CA THR A 33 5.17 -19.52 17.12
C THR A 33 6.29 -19.33 18.12
N THR A 34 7.54 -19.52 17.72
CA THR A 34 8.72 -19.53 18.63
C THR A 34 8.90 -18.22 19.38
N ARG A 35 8.73 -17.08 18.71
CA ARG A 35 8.94 -15.74 19.30
C ARG A 35 7.67 -15.04 19.76
N PHE A 36 6.50 -15.58 19.41
CA PHE A 36 5.22 -14.98 19.75
C PHE A 36 5.04 -14.80 21.26
N PHE A 37 5.32 -15.82 22.06
CA PHE A 37 5.09 -15.74 23.51
C PHE A 37 6.03 -14.75 24.20
N ALA A 38 7.28 -14.68 23.76
CA ALA A 38 8.25 -13.70 24.26
C ALA A 38 7.82 -12.26 23.88
N ALA A 39 7.46 -12.04 22.61
CA ALA A 39 6.95 -10.77 22.11
C ALA A 39 5.68 -10.33 22.86
N ARG A 40 4.72 -11.25 23.05
CA ARG A 40 3.49 -11.01 23.82
C ARG A 40 3.82 -10.62 25.26
N ARG A 41 4.72 -11.34 25.93
CA ARG A 41 5.11 -11.05 27.32
C ARG A 41 5.74 -9.66 27.44
N ALA A 42 6.70 -9.35 26.57
CA ALA A 42 7.36 -8.04 26.55
C ALA A 42 6.36 -6.89 26.33
N LEU A 43 5.42 -7.06 25.40
CA LEU A 43 4.40 -6.06 25.10
C LEU A 43 3.44 -5.85 26.30
N VAL A 44 2.94 -6.95 26.89
CA VAL A 44 2.04 -6.90 28.05
C VAL A 44 2.72 -6.29 29.28
N GLU A 45 3.97 -6.65 29.53
CA GLU A 45 4.75 -6.11 30.65
C GLU A 45 4.94 -4.60 30.49
N ARG A 46 5.30 -4.15 29.30
CA ARG A 46 5.44 -2.72 28.99
C ARG A 46 4.12 -1.96 29.19
N PHE A 47 3.01 -2.49 28.68
CA PHE A 47 1.71 -1.85 28.80
C PHE A 47 1.19 -1.87 30.24
N SER A 48 1.55 -2.89 31.03
CA SER A 48 1.24 -2.92 32.47
C SER A 48 2.01 -1.82 33.24
N ASN A 49 3.30 -1.64 32.93
CA ASN A 49 4.15 -0.66 33.61
C ASN A 49 3.84 0.78 33.20
N ARG A 50 3.46 1.01 31.93
CA ARG A 50 3.12 2.33 31.39
C ARG A 50 1.94 2.19 30.42
N PRO A 51 0.70 2.12 30.93
CA PRO A 51 -0.47 1.89 30.09
C PRO A 51 -0.70 3.06 29.14
N PRO A 52 -0.69 2.82 27.82
CA PRO A 52 -1.03 3.88 26.87
C PRO A 52 -2.55 4.08 26.85
N ALA A 53 -2.97 5.31 26.52
CA ALA A 53 -4.38 5.61 26.30
C ALA A 53 -4.97 4.78 25.15
N ALA A 54 -4.19 4.56 24.09
CA ALA A 54 -4.54 3.73 22.95
C ALA A 54 -3.32 3.00 22.38
N ALA A 55 -3.57 1.81 21.83
CA ALA A 55 -2.63 1.05 21.01
C ALA A 55 -3.20 0.97 19.59
N ILE A 56 -2.42 1.44 18.61
CA ILE A 56 -2.85 1.52 17.21
C ILE A 56 -1.99 0.58 16.37
N THR A 57 -2.63 -0.40 15.75
CA THR A 57 -2.00 -1.28 14.76
C THR A 57 -2.04 -0.59 13.40
N LEU A 58 -0.89 -0.06 12.94
CA LEU A 58 -0.78 0.68 11.67
C LEU A 58 -0.82 -0.22 10.42
N MET A 59 -0.31 -1.44 10.58
CA MET A 59 -0.44 -2.51 9.60
C MET A 59 -0.84 -3.80 10.32
N PRO A 60 -1.88 -4.52 9.85
CA PRO A 60 -2.24 -5.80 10.42
C PRO A 60 -1.05 -6.77 10.34
N HIS A 61 -0.60 -7.23 11.50
CA HIS A 61 0.41 -8.27 11.60
C HIS A 61 -0.28 -9.61 11.90
N VAL A 62 0.34 -10.72 11.52
CA VAL A 62 -0.17 -12.08 11.80
C VAL A 62 -0.39 -12.34 13.29
N TRP A 63 0.28 -11.60 14.16
CA TRP A 63 0.10 -11.68 15.61
C TRP A 63 -0.95 -10.71 16.17
N SER A 64 -1.36 -9.67 15.41
CA SER A 64 -2.28 -8.62 15.89
C SER A 64 -3.59 -9.18 16.47
N PRO A 65 -4.30 -10.12 15.79
CA PRO A 65 -5.52 -10.70 16.36
C PRO A 65 -5.31 -11.42 17.71
N MET A 66 -4.11 -11.91 17.99
CA MET A 66 -3.79 -12.61 19.24
C MET A 66 -3.28 -11.66 20.33
N LEU A 67 -2.78 -10.48 19.95
CA LEU A 67 -2.29 -9.44 20.87
C LEU A 67 -3.41 -8.52 21.34
N ALA A 68 -4.50 -8.36 20.57
CA ALA A 68 -5.62 -7.49 20.95
C ALA A 68 -6.26 -7.85 22.31
N PRO A 69 -6.62 -9.12 22.64
CA PRO A 69 -7.25 -9.44 23.92
C PRO A 69 -6.43 -9.07 25.17
N PRO A 70 -5.14 -9.44 25.29
CA PRO A 70 -4.37 -9.07 26.48
C PRO A 70 -4.13 -7.56 26.59
N ILE A 71 -3.98 -6.84 25.49
CA ILE A 71 -3.87 -5.37 25.50
C ILE A 71 -5.14 -4.74 26.07
N ARG A 72 -6.31 -5.17 25.58
CA ARG A 72 -7.61 -4.63 26.03
C ARG A 72 -7.91 -4.96 27.49
N LYS A 73 -7.46 -6.12 27.98
CA LYS A 73 -7.59 -6.48 29.41
C LYS A 73 -6.82 -5.55 30.35
N LEU A 74 -5.82 -4.82 29.85
CA LEU A 74 -5.10 -3.80 30.60
C LEU A 74 -5.82 -2.44 30.62
N GLY A 75 -7.00 -2.33 30.00
CA GLY A 75 -7.77 -1.08 29.91
C GLY A 75 -7.36 -0.14 28.77
N THR A 76 -6.36 -0.53 27.96
CA THR A 76 -5.92 0.22 26.78
C THR A 76 -6.93 0.08 25.64
N LYS A 77 -7.29 1.21 25.00
CA LYS A 77 -8.10 1.21 23.76
C LYS A 77 -7.29 0.60 22.61
N TYR A 78 -7.89 -0.32 21.87
CA TYR A 78 -7.23 -1.00 20.75
C TYR A 78 -7.84 -0.55 19.42
N LEU A 79 -7.01 0.04 18.57
CA LEU A 79 -7.37 0.54 17.25
C LEU A 79 -6.56 -0.20 16.19
N THR A 80 -7.16 -0.40 15.01
CA THR A 80 -6.49 -1.06 13.89
C THR A 80 -6.75 -0.32 12.59
N VAL A 81 -5.71 -0.14 11.78
CA VAL A 81 -5.80 0.42 10.43
C VAL A 81 -5.83 -0.74 9.45
N ILE A 82 -6.93 -0.87 8.70
CA ILE A 82 -7.09 -1.91 7.69
C ILE A 82 -6.96 -1.28 6.31
N HIS A 83 -5.93 -1.76 5.60
CA HIS A 83 -5.64 -1.38 4.22
C HIS A 83 -6.50 -2.19 3.25
N ASP A 84 -6.56 -3.51 3.42
CA ASP A 84 -7.28 -4.40 2.50
C ASP A 84 -8.32 -5.24 3.24
N ALA A 85 -9.58 -5.13 2.80
CA ALA A 85 -10.67 -5.95 3.32
C ALA A 85 -10.86 -7.26 2.54
N VAL A 86 -10.32 -7.36 1.32
CA VAL A 86 -10.46 -8.49 0.39
C VAL A 86 -9.11 -8.68 -0.29
N PRO A 87 -8.71 -9.93 -0.60
CA PRO A 87 -7.53 -10.16 -1.41
C PRO A 87 -7.62 -9.58 -2.81
N HIS A 88 -6.50 -9.09 -3.33
CA HIS A 88 -6.37 -8.62 -4.71
C HIS A 88 -6.09 -9.80 -5.67
N PRO A 89 -6.65 -9.80 -6.89
CA PRO A 89 -6.34 -10.80 -7.91
C PRO A 89 -4.84 -10.94 -8.19
N GLY A 90 -4.35 -12.18 -8.15
CA GLY A 90 -2.94 -12.51 -8.35
C GLY A 90 -2.09 -12.45 -7.07
N ASP A 91 -2.58 -11.89 -5.96
CA ASP A 91 -1.82 -11.85 -4.70
C ASP A 91 -1.82 -13.22 -4.00
N SER A 92 -0.67 -13.89 -3.95
CA SER A 92 -0.51 -15.21 -3.33
C SER A 92 -0.65 -15.18 -1.80
N THR A 93 -0.60 -14.01 -1.17
CA THR A 93 -0.79 -13.83 0.29
C THR A 93 -2.25 -13.69 0.69
N ALA A 94 -3.17 -13.76 -0.29
CA ALA A 94 -4.63 -13.66 -0.16
C ALA A 94 -5.25 -14.52 0.96
N TRP A 95 -4.71 -15.71 1.20
CA TRP A 95 -5.26 -16.63 2.20
C TRP A 95 -5.17 -16.05 3.62
N MET A 96 -4.20 -15.17 3.88
CA MET A 96 -3.97 -14.57 5.19
C MET A 96 -4.84 -13.33 5.43
N THR A 97 -5.40 -12.72 4.39
CA THR A 97 -6.25 -11.52 4.50
C THR A 97 -7.43 -11.74 5.44
N ARG A 98 -8.06 -12.91 5.44
CA ARG A 98 -9.17 -13.22 6.36
C ARG A 98 -8.73 -13.24 7.83
N TRP A 99 -7.53 -13.75 8.10
CA TRP A 99 -6.96 -13.75 9.44
C TRP A 99 -6.58 -12.33 9.88
N LEU A 100 -5.87 -11.58 9.04
CA LEU A 100 -5.45 -10.22 9.33
C LEU A 100 -6.64 -9.28 9.56
N THR A 101 -7.66 -9.38 8.72
CA THR A 101 -8.90 -8.59 8.88
C THR A 101 -9.75 -9.00 10.08
N SER A 102 -9.49 -10.16 10.69
CA SER A 102 -10.18 -10.55 11.94
C SER A 102 -9.81 -9.66 13.13
N ASP A 103 -8.68 -8.93 13.04
CA ASP A 103 -8.28 -7.91 14.01
C ASP A 103 -9.38 -6.83 14.19
N ALA A 104 -10.11 -6.52 13.10
CA ALA A 104 -11.26 -5.62 13.10
C ALA A 104 -12.32 -5.97 14.16
N LYS A 105 -12.57 -7.27 14.37
CA LYS A 105 -13.63 -7.76 15.27
C LYS A 105 -13.36 -7.38 16.72
N GLN A 106 -12.09 -7.27 17.07
CA GLN A 106 -11.63 -7.08 18.43
C GLN A 106 -11.29 -5.61 18.73
N ALA A 107 -11.18 -4.79 17.70
CA ALA A 107 -10.89 -3.37 17.82
C ALA A 107 -12.07 -2.58 18.40
N ASP A 108 -11.71 -1.58 19.21
CA ASP A 108 -12.63 -0.58 19.71
C ASP A 108 -12.98 0.42 18.59
N LEU A 109 -12.04 0.67 17.66
CA LEU A 109 -12.26 1.43 16.42
C LEU A 109 -11.39 0.85 15.29
N VAL A 110 -12.01 0.69 14.12
CA VAL A 110 -11.36 0.29 12.87
C VAL A 110 -11.21 1.51 11.99
N ILE A 111 -9.98 1.82 11.59
CA ILE A 111 -9.68 2.88 10.63
C ILE A 111 -9.46 2.23 9.27
N THR A 112 -10.03 2.79 8.22
CA THR A 112 -9.73 2.37 6.84
C THR A 112 -9.18 3.55 6.05
N LEU A 113 -8.48 3.26 4.96
CA LEU A 113 -7.89 4.30 4.10
C LEU A 113 -8.77 4.67 2.90
N SER A 114 -9.96 4.07 2.84
CA SER A 114 -11.02 4.41 1.90
C SER A 114 -12.40 4.00 2.46
N ARG A 115 -13.46 4.64 1.96
CA ARG A 115 -14.86 4.24 2.22
C ARG A 115 -15.14 2.89 1.58
N ALA A 116 -14.57 2.60 0.41
CA ALA A 116 -14.72 1.30 -0.25
C ALA A 116 -14.28 0.14 0.66
N VAL A 117 -13.17 0.32 1.39
CA VAL A 117 -12.70 -0.67 2.37
C VAL A 117 -13.62 -0.68 3.61
N ALA A 118 -14.08 0.47 4.10
CA ALA A 118 -15.03 0.55 5.22
C ALA A 118 -16.33 -0.22 4.93
N GLU A 119 -16.92 -0.01 3.76
CA GLU A 119 -18.14 -0.69 3.32
C GLU A 119 -17.92 -2.22 3.25
N ARG A 120 -16.74 -2.66 2.78
CA ARG A 120 -16.39 -4.09 2.77
C ARG A 120 -16.24 -4.66 4.19
N ILE A 121 -15.65 -3.92 5.14
CA ILE A 121 -15.54 -4.33 6.55
C ILE A 121 -16.93 -4.48 7.19
N ILE A 122 -17.81 -3.50 6.98
CA ILE A 122 -19.18 -3.49 7.49
C ILE A 122 -20.01 -4.61 6.84
N GLY A 123 -19.98 -4.72 5.52
CA GLY A 123 -20.74 -5.73 4.77
C GLY A 123 -20.34 -7.16 5.12
N LYS A 124 -19.06 -7.40 5.45
CA LYS A 124 -18.56 -8.69 5.96
C LYS A 124 -18.84 -8.92 7.45
N ARG A 125 -19.48 -7.99 8.14
CA ARG A 125 -19.76 -8.04 9.58
C ARG A 125 -18.48 -8.24 10.41
N LEU A 126 -17.40 -7.60 9.99
CA LEU A 126 -16.13 -7.62 10.71
C LEU A 126 -16.09 -6.56 11.80
N ALA A 127 -16.79 -5.45 11.62
CA ALA A 127 -17.05 -4.44 12.64
C ALA A 127 -18.42 -3.81 12.40
N GLU A 128 -19.01 -3.25 13.46
CA GLU A 128 -20.26 -2.49 13.36
C GLU A 128 -20.00 -1.11 12.75
N PRO A 129 -20.95 -0.51 12.01
CA PRO A 129 -20.76 0.80 11.37
C PRO A 129 -20.23 1.89 12.31
N GLY A 130 -20.76 1.97 13.54
CA GLY A 130 -20.31 2.96 14.53
C GLY A 130 -18.89 2.75 15.06
N ARG A 131 -18.22 1.66 14.67
CA ARG A 131 -16.82 1.35 15.01
C ARG A 131 -15.90 1.43 13.79
N VAL A 132 -16.37 1.93 12.65
CA VAL A 132 -15.56 2.07 11.44
C VAL A 132 -15.43 3.55 11.09
N LEU A 133 -14.19 4.02 11.00
CA LEU A 133 -13.84 5.38 10.62
C LEU A 133 -13.07 5.35 9.29
N PRO A 134 -13.73 5.66 8.16
CA PRO A 134 -13.02 5.85 6.89
C PRO A 134 -12.23 7.16 6.95
N LEU A 135 -10.92 7.05 6.72
CA LEU A 135 -10.01 8.17 6.47
C LEU A 135 -9.53 8.07 5.01
N PHE A 136 -8.39 8.68 4.71
CA PHE A 136 -7.75 8.67 3.40
C PHE A 136 -6.32 8.16 3.53
N HIS A 137 -5.77 7.65 2.42
CA HIS A 137 -4.34 7.38 2.33
C HIS A 137 -3.59 8.69 2.09
N PRO A 138 -2.64 9.09 2.97
CA PRO A 138 -1.93 10.35 2.83
C PRO A 138 -0.98 10.32 1.62
N ASP A 139 -0.65 11.51 1.12
CA ASP A 139 0.36 11.72 0.09
C ASP A 139 1.72 11.18 0.55
N LEU A 140 2.46 10.57 -0.37
CA LEU A 140 3.77 9.99 -0.10
C LEU A 140 4.83 10.82 -0.81
N VAL A 141 5.76 11.37 -0.05
CA VAL A 141 6.83 12.23 -0.57
C VAL A 141 8.12 11.43 -0.67
N PHE A 142 8.64 11.31 -1.89
CA PHE A 142 9.89 10.61 -2.19
C PHE A 142 10.91 11.59 -2.78
N GLY A 143 11.58 12.35 -1.89
CA GLY A 143 12.55 13.38 -2.25
C GLY A 143 12.28 14.72 -1.56
N ASP A 144 13.21 15.67 -1.71
CA ASP A 144 13.16 16.94 -0.94
C ASP A 144 12.31 18.03 -1.61
N ASN A 145 11.97 17.91 -2.89
CA ASN A 145 11.18 18.92 -3.59
C ASN A 145 10.40 18.33 -4.78
N PRO A 146 9.06 18.42 -4.80
CA PRO A 146 8.27 18.08 -5.98
C PRO A 146 8.68 18.99 -7.14
N ALA A 147 8.92 18.42 -8.32
CA ALA A 147 9.33 19.18 -9.48
C ALA A 147 8.16 19.97 -10.07
N ASP A 148 8.39 21.24 -10.45
CA ASP A 148 7.44 21.99 -11.28
C ASP A 148 7.28 21.30 -12.64
N ARG A 149 6.14 20.62 -12.84
CA ARG A 149 5.86 19.90 -14.09
C ARG A 149 5.34 20.85 -15.15
N LYS A 150 6.01 20.86 -16.30
CA LYS A 150 5.58 21.59 -17.49
C LYS A 150 4.89 20.65 -18.45
N LEU A 151 3.84 21.15 -19.10
CA LEU A 151 3.21 20.44 -20.21
C LEU A 151 4.27 20.08 -21.27
N PRO A 152 4.11 18.94 -21.95
CA PRO A 152 5.12 18.43 -22.88
C PRO A 152 5.40 19.37 -24.06
N GLY A 153 4.46 20.24 -24.45
CA GLY A 153 4.60 21.04 -25.67
C GLY A 153 4.62 20.13 -26.89
N ASP A 154 5.68 20.21 -27.69
CA ASP A 154 5.83 19.43 -28.93
C ASP A 154 6.40 18.01 -28.73
N ARG A 155 6.89 17.68 -27.53
CA ARG A 155 7.40 16.33 -27.23
C ARG A 155 6.26 15.36 -26.90
N ALA A 156 6.53 14.06 -26.96
CA ALA A 156 5.56 13.05 -26.53
C ALA A 156 5.16 13.21 -25.06
N LEU A 157 3.87 13.00 -24.77
CA LEU A 157 3.38 12.89 -23.40
C LEU A 157 3.89 11.58 -22.80
N ARG A 158 4.60 11.69 -21.68
CA ARG A 158 5.21 10.55 -20.98
C ARG A 158 4.30 10.07 -19.87
N ILE A 159 3.81 8.85 -19.98
CA ILE A 159 2.87 8.26 -19.02
C ILE A 159 3.55 7.12 -18.28
N LEU A 160 3.46 7.12 -16.95
CA LEU A 160 4.09 6.11 -16.11
C LEU A 160 3.07 5.12 -15.54
N PHE A 161 3.33 3.83 -15.72
CA PHE A 161 2.83 2.76 -14.87
C PHE A 161 3.86 2.45 -13.79
N PHE A 162 3.48 2.54 -12.52
CA PHE A 162 4.41 2.35 -11.39
C PHE A 162 3.94 1.33 -10.35
N GLY A 163 4.89 0.57 -9.81
CA GLY A 163 4.74 -0.34 -8.68
C GLY A 163 4.69 -1.82 -9.09
N ARG A 164 4.22 -2.68 -8.18
CA ARG A 164 4.10 -4.12 -8.43
C ARG A 164 3.33 -4.39 -9.73
N ILE A 165 3.88 -5.22 -10.61
CA ILE A 165 3.23 -5.59 -11.87
C ILE A 165 2.40 -6.85 -11.62
N MET A 166 1.11 -6.64 -11.35
CA MET A 166 0.14 -7.67 -10.98
C MET A 166 -1.16 -7.49 -11.78
N ALA A 167 -1.92 -8.57 -11.95
CA ALA A 167 -3.16 -8.55 -12.73
C ALA A 167 -4.13 -7.42 -12.34
N TYR A 168 -4.33 -7.18 -11.04
CA TYR A 168 -5.25 -6.14 -10.55
C TYR A 168 -4.80 -4.70 -10.88
N LYS A 169 -3.51 -4.48 -11.18
CA LYS A 169 -2.97 -3.18 -11.56
C LYS A 169 -3.28 -2.80 -13.00
N GLY A 170 -3.70 -3.77 -13.82
CA GLY A 170 -4.24 -3.51 -15.16
C GLY A 170 -3.21 -2.94 -16.14
N LEU A 171 -2.00 -3.49 -16.17
CA LEU A 171 -1.01 -3.15 -17.22
C LEU A 171 -1.58 -3.39 -18.64
N PRO A 172 -2.26 -4.51 -18.95
CA PRO A 172 -2.82 -4.74 -20.29
C PRO A 172 -3.78 -3.64 -20.74
N LEU A 173 -4.62 -3.13 -19.82
CA LEU A 173 -5.56 -2.06 -20.10
C LEU A 173 -4.85 -0.75 -20.50
N LEU A 174 -3.71 -0.46 -19.87
CA LEU A 174 -2.92 0.72 -20.22
C LEU A 174 -2.22 0.54 -21.57
N VAL A 175 -1.68 -0.65 -21.84
CA VAL A 175 -1.04 -0.96 -23.14
C VAL A 175 -2.06 -0.80 -24.28
N ASP A 176 -3.27 -1.36 -24.13
CA ASP A 176 -4.37 -1.19 -25.10
C ASP A 176 -4.68 0.29 -25.36
N ALA A 177 -4.74 1.10 -24.30
CA ALA A 177 -5.01 2.52 -24.42
C ALA A 177 -3.89 3.28 -25.14
N VAL A 178 -2.63 2.97 -24.84
CA VAL A 178 -1.47 3.63 -25.48
C VAL A 178 -1.37 3.25 -26.96
N GLU A 179 -1.58 1.99 -27.32
CA GLU A 179 -1.64 1.55 -28.72
C GLU A 179 -2.72 2.30 -29.49
N LEU A 180 -3.92 2.43 -28.91
CA LEU A 180 -5.03 3.17 -29.53
C LEU A 180 -4.68 4.65 -29.73
N LEU A 181 -3.99 5.29 -28.78
CA LEU A 181 -3.58 6.69 -28.88
C LEU A 181 -2.49 6.88 -29.95
N GLN A 182 -1.50 6.00 -30.02
CA GLN A 182 -0.46 6.04 -31.05
C GLN A 182 -1.04 5.81 -32.46
N GLN A 183 -1.99 4.88 -32.61
CA GLN A 183 -2.72 4.67 -33.88
C GLN A 183 -3.49 5.91 -34.34
N ARG A 184 -3.93 6.76 -33.40
CA ARG A 184 -4.58 8.05 -33.69
C ARG A 184 -3.58 9.18 -33.97
N GLY A 185 -2.28 8.88 -34.02
CA GLY A 185 -1.21 9.85 -34.28
C GLY A 185 -0.87 10.73 -33.08
N LEU A 186 -1.27 10.35 -31.85
CA LEU A 186 -0.90 11.09 -30.66
C LEU A 186 0.49 10.65 -30.16
N PRO A 187 1.42 11.57 -29.92
CA PRO A 187 2.77 11.22 -29.48
C PRO A 187 2.75 10.87 -27.98
N ILE A 188 2.69 9.57 -27.68
CA ILE A 188 2.70 9.03 -26.31
C ILE A 188 3.93 8.15 -26.11
N GLN A 189 4.64 8.35 -25.01
CA GLN A 189 5.73 7.48 -24.55
C GLN A 189 5.32 6.83 -23.24
N LEU A 190 5.28 5.50 -23.21
CA LEU A 190 4.93 4.72 -22.01
C LEU A 190 6.19 4.37 -21.21
N GLY A 191 6.13 4.53 -19.89
CA GLY A 191 7.07 3.95 -18.94
C GLY A 191 6.41 2.91 -18.06
N VAL A 192 7.12 1.83 -17.76
CA VAL A 192 6.69 0.76 -16.85
C VAL A 192 7.80 0.53 -15.84
N ALA A 193 7.60 0.89 -14.57
CA ALA A 193 8.63 0.77 -13.54
C ALA A 193 8.11 0.05 -12.29
N GLY A 194 8.84 -0.97 -11.85
CA GLY A 194 8.50 -1.82 -10.72
C GLY A 194 8.65 -3.29 -11.05
N SER A 195 8.47 -4.18 -10.06
CA SER A 195 8.73 -5.61 -10.24
C SER A 195 7.46 -6.41 -10.47
N GLY A 196 7.49 -7.35 -11.40
CA GLY A 196 6.50 -8.41 -11.51
C GLY A 196 6.50 -9.08 -12.88
N GLU A 197 5.39 -9.77 -13.18
CA GLU A 197 5.25 -10.50 -14.44
C GLU A 197 4.65 -9.58 -15.52
N LEU A 198 5.42 -9.30 -16.56
CA LEU A 198 4.94 -8.58 -17.75
C LEU A 198 4.03 -9.47 -18.62
N GLY A 199 4.30 -10.77 -18.63
CA GLY A 199 3.50 -11.75 -19.37
C GLY A 199 3.41 -11.41 -20.87
N PRO A 200 2.21 -11.49 -21.48
CA PRO A 200 1.99 -11.18 -22.89
C PRO A 200 2.34 -9.73 -23.29
N GLU A 201 2.39 -8.82 -22.31
CA GLU A 201 2.65 -7.40 -22.60
C GLU A 201 4.10 -7.11 -22.95
N SER A 202 5.05 -8.03 -22.71
CA SER A 202 6.47 -7.79 -22.98
C SER A 202 6.75 -7.40 -24.44
N GLU A 203 6.25 -8.19 -25.40
CA GLU A 203 6.44 -7.93 -26.83
C GLU A 203 5.72 -6.65 -27.27
N ARG A 204 4.53 -6.39 -26.70
CA ARG A 204 3.76 -5.17 -26.98
C ARG A 204 4.48 -3.91 -26.50
N LEU A 205 5.06 -3.97 -25.30
CA LEU A 205 5.86 -2.88 -24.74
C LEU A 205 7.12 -2.61 -25.57
N GLU A 206 7.78 -3.64 -26.08
CA GLU A 206 8.90 -3.50 -27.01
C GLU A 206 8.47 -2.81 -28.31
N ASN A 207 7.36 -3.25 -28.90
CA ASN A 207 6.80 -2.65 -30.12
C ASN A 207 6.36 -1.20 -29.94
N LEU A 208 5.88 -0.84 -28.75
CA LEU A 208 5.54 0.54 -28.36
C LEU A 208 6.78 1.42 -28.13
N GLY A 209 7.98 0.83 -28.03
CA GLY A 209 9.19 1.54 -27.59
C GLY A 209 9.08 2.03 -26.15
N ALA A 210 8.41 1.27 -25.27
CA ALA A 210 8.22 1.63 -23.88
C ALA A 210 9.53 1.60 -23.08
N ASP A 211 9.66 2.50 -22.11
CA ASP A 211 10.76 2.52 -21.14
C ASP A 211 10.44 1.57 -19.98
N VAL A 212 11.02 0.36 -20.00
CA VAL A 212 10.69 -0.72 -19.06
C VAL A 212 11.79 -0.93 -18.02
N MET A 213 11.44 -0.78 -16.75
CA MET A 213 12.29 -1.02 -15.57
C MET A 213 11.64 -2.11 -14.69
N ASN A 214 11.75 -3.36 -15.12
CA ASN A 214 11.13 -4.50 -14.42
C ASN A 214 12.03 -5.02 -13.27
N GLN A 215 12.12 -4.25 -12.20
CA GLN A 215 12.90 -4.59 -11.01
C GLN A 215 12.29 -3.97 -9.75
N TRP A 216 12.76 -4.40 -8.58
CA TRP A 216 12.43 -3.72 -7.33
C TRP A 216 13.01 -2.30 -7.34
N ILE A 217 12.21 -1.31 -6.92
CA ILE A 217 12.58 0.11 -6.89
C ILE A 217 12.61 0.54 -5.42
N GLY A 218 13.76 1.00 -4.94
CA GLY A 218 13.89 1.53 -3.58
C GLY A 218 13.32 2.94 -3.45
N ASP A 219 12.93 3.33 -2.24
CA ASP A 219 12.30 4.63 -1.95
C ASP A 219 13.14 5.84 -2.42
N ASN A 220 14.47 5.73 -2.36
CA ASN A 220 15.41 6.74 -2.83
C ASN A 220 15.48 6.89 -4.36
N GLU A 221 15.01 5.89 -5.12
CA GLU A 221 14.98 5.91 -6.59
C GLU A 221 13.66 6.47 -7.14
N ILE A 222 12.59 6.44 -6.32
CA ILE A 222 11.22 6.78 -6.75
C ILE A 222 11.16 8.21 -7.28
N GLY A 223 11.68 9.21 -6.54
CA GLY A 223 11.64 10.61 -6.97
C GLY A 223 12.33 10.84 -8.34
N GLY A 224 13.47 10.19 -8.56
CA GLY A 224 14.19 10.25 -9.84
C GLY A 224 13.41 9.63 -11.00
N ILE A 225 12.62 8.58 -10.75
CA ILE A 225 11.74 7.96 -11.75
C ILE A 225 10.55 8.89 -12.04
N LEU A 226 9.85 9.38 -11.02
CA LEU A 226 8.69 10.25 -11.17
C LEU A 226 9.03 11.51 -11.99
N ALA A 227 10.22 12.07 -11.79
CA ALA A 227 10.70 13.25 -12.52
C ALA A 227 10.87 13.05 -14.04
N ARG A 228 10.90 11.81 -14.55
CA ARG A 228 11.07 11.54 -15.99
C ARG A 228 9.78 11.60 -16.81
N TYR A 229 8.63 11.42 -16.17
CA TYR A 229 7.32 11.30 -16.81
C TYR A 229 6.46 12.54 -16.56
N ASP A 230 5.28 12.60 -17.16
CA ASP A 230 4.36 13.74 -17.06
C ASP A 230 3.10 13.43 -16.26
N ALA A 231 2.65 12.18 -16.27
CA ALA A 231 1.45 11.72 -15.59
C ALA A 231 1.60 10.28 -15.10
N MET A 232 0.93 9.97 -13.99
CA MET A 232 0.75 8.61 -13.49
C MET A 232 -0.49 7.98 -14.11
N ALA A 233 -0.38 6.74 -14.59
CA ALA A 233 -1.54 5.92 -14.95
C ALA A 233 -1.84 4.93 -13.82
N CYS A 234 -3.01 5.08 -13.20
CA CYS A 234 -3.62 4.11 -12.29
C CYS A 234 -4.69 3.32 -13.05
N SER A 235 -4.25 2.38 -13.89
CA SER A 235 -5.10 1.55 -14.75
C SER A 235 -5.70 0.33 -14.04
N HIS A 236 -5.85 0.40 -12.71
CA HIS A 236 -6.31 -0.71 -11.88
C HIS A 236 -7.66 -1.28 -12.33
N ILE A 237 -7.79 -2.60 -12.24
CA ILE A 237 -9.06 -3.32 -12.45
C ILE A 237 -9.93 -3.26 -11.19
N GLU A 238 -9.29 -3.28 -10.02
CA GLU A 238 -9.90 -2.99 -8.72
C GLU A 238 -8.84 -2.49 -7.74
N ALA A 239 -9.25 -1.79 -6.68
CA ALA A 239 -8.32 -1.24 -5.70
C ALA A 239 -8.99 -1.00 -4.34
N SER A 240 -8.28 -1.27 -3.25
CA SER A 240 -8.66 -0.78 -1.92
C SER A 240 -8.36 0.72 -1.79
N GLN A 241 -7.16 1.10 -2.24
CA GLN A 241 -6.57 2.44 -2.35
C GLN A 241 -5.35 2.34 -3.28
N SER A 242 -4.72 3.46 -3.65
CA SER A 242 -3.50 3.45 -4.44
C SER A 242 -2.37 4.26 -3.79
N GLY A 243 -1.39 3.57 -3.20
CA GLY A 243 -0.14 4.21 -2.76
C GLY A 243 0.64 4.85 -3.91
N VAL A 244 0.47 4.34 -5.13
CA VAL A 244 1.07 4.90 -6.36
C VAL A 244 0.45 6.25 -6.74
N ALA A 245 -0.86 6.41 -6.53
CA ALA A 245 -1.51 7.72 -6.67
C ALA A 245 -1.03 8.69 -5.58
N CYS A 246 -0.83 8.22 -4.34
CA CYS A 246 -0.27 9.04 -3.26
C CYS A 246 1.16 9.51 -3.56
N ALA A 247 1.99 8.64 -4.16
CA ALA A 247 3.33 8.99 -4.60
C ALA A 247 3.30 10.05 -5.71
N ALA A 248 2.35 9.92 -6.65
CA ALA A 248 2.16 10.92 -7.69
C ALA A 248 1.71 12.27 -7.10
N PHE A 249 0.75 12.29 -6.17
CA PHE A 249 0.30 13.52 -5.51
C PHE A 249 1.40 14.20 -4.69
N GLY A 250 2.16 13.43 -3.92
CA GLY A 250 3.32 13.94 -3.17
C GLY A 250 4.40 14.57 -4.06
N ASP A 251 4.45 14.19 -5.34
CA ASP A 251 5.34 14.74 -6.37
C ASP A 251 4.64 15.70 -7.36
N ALA A 252 3.45 16.19 -6.99
CA ALA A 252 2.62 17.08 -7.81
C ALA A 252 2.38 16.57 -9.25
N MET A 253 2.39 15.25 -9.44
CA MET A 253 2.16 14.59 -10.73
C MET A 253 0.68 14.35 -10.97
N PRO A 254 0.12 14.82 -12.11
CA PRO A 254 -1.23 14.48 -12.52
C PRO A 254 -1.45 12.96 -12.59
N VAL A 255 -2.64 12.51 -12.16
CA VAL A 255 -3.02 11.10 -12.17
C VAL A 255 -4.18 10.89 -13.15
N ILE A 256 -4.02 9.91 -14.04
CA ILE A 256 -5.08 9.37 -14.89
C ILE A 256 -5.49 8.03 -14.27
N ALA A 257 -6.75 7.89 -13.87
CA ALA A 257 -7.18 6.77 -13.05
C ALA A 257 -8.48 6.12 -13.54
N MET A 258 -8.58 4.81 -13.33
CA MET A 258 -9.85 4.09 -13.43
C MET A 258 -10.69 4.34 -12.16
N PRO A 259 -12.00 4.61 -12.27
CA PRO A 259 -12.87 4.91 -11.13
C PRO A 259 -13.29 3.61 -10.41
N VAL A 260 -12.32 2.87 -9.85
CA VAL A 260 -12.54 1.57 -9.22
C VAL A 260 -12.18 1.58 -7.74
N GLY A 261 -13.05 0.98 -6.92
CA GLY A 261 -12.84 0.85 -5.48
C GLY A 261 -12.48 2.17 -4.81
N GLY A 262 -11.41 2.19 -3.99
CA GLY A 262 -11.00 3.41 -3.29
C GLY A 262 -10.32 4.47 -4.17
N ILE A 263 -9.96 4.15 -5.42
CA ILE A 263 -9.34 5.14 -6.32
C ILE A 263 -10.35 6.22 -6.70
N ALA A 264 -11.63 5.88 -6.89
CA ALA A 264 -12.67 6.82 -7.30
C ALA A 264 -12.95 7.96 -6.31
N GLU A 265 -12.54 7.81 -5.05
CA GLU A 265 -12.63 8.86 -4.04
C GLU A 265 -11.27 9.49 -3.70
N GLN A 266 -10.19 8.90 -4.24
CA GLN A 266 -8.82 9.36 -4.05
C GLN A 266 -8.39 10.34 -5.15
N VAL A 267 -8.91 10.18 -6.38
CA VAL A 267 -8.63 11.01 -7.57
C VAL A 267 -9.91 11.66 -8.05
#